data_AF-A0A1H9JNJ5-F1
#
_entry.id   AF-A0A1H9JNJ5-F1
#
_cell.length_a   1.000
_cell.length_b   1.000
_cell.length_c   1.000
_cell.angle_alpha   90.00
_cell.angle_beta   90.00
_cell.angle_gamma   90.00
#
_symmetry.space_group_name_H-M   'P 1'
#
loop_
_entity.id
_entity.type
_entity.pdbx_description
1 polymer ?
#
loop_
_entity_poly.entity_id
_entity_poly.type
_entity_poly.pdbx_seq_one_letter_code
_entity_poly.pdbx_strand_id
1 'polypeptide(L)'
;MSEHRDVIAEFGDAGLLAGVRWAYLAATARALETYSEADGHDAALLGSLRYTLFRDRLDRVFACERYAVRSGNDDADLDLLYDQLSERDIDTMPQLDAGLVRRADLNGSPGWAHSERRFLLASCDFGELDRLPWPRKSPTKQQVARQRSPEPPQPSLFEGLEAEEFGGLEMLATEPELDLETYVVAHTLDPLSGRTELVLGRPRLNTGGGQAWHWRHDILSTPPSDGGRRTDDTPLPTGPNTVPDAPVRLRRPMEERPGNRASGEG
;
A
#
# COMPACT_ATOMS: atom_id res chain seq x y z
N MET A 1 -13.65 22.75 8.60
CA MET A 1 -12.26 22.25 8.53
C MET A 1 -12.04 21.79 7.10
N SER A 2 -10.86 22.02 6.52
CA SER A 2 -10.61 21.70 5.11
C SER A 2 -10.41 20.19 4.97
N GLU A 3 -11.11 19.56 4.02
CA GLU A 3 -11.03 18.13 3.71
C GLU A 3 -9.58 17.60 3.68
N HIS A 4 -8.67 18.35 3.06
CA HIS A 4 -7.23 18.05 3.04
C HIS A 4 -6.67 17.73 4.44
N ARG A 5 -6.94 18.55 5.45
CA ARG A 5 -6.42 18.34 6.81
C ARG A 5 -7.02 17.09 7.44
N ASP A 6 -8.31 16.87 7.25
CA ASP A 6 -9.03 15.74 7.85
C ASP A 6 -8.53 14.41 7.26
N VAL A 7 -8.23 14.37 5.95
CA VAL A 7 -7.67 13.19 5.28
C VAL A 7 -6.23 12.92 5.70
N ILE A 8 -5.39 13.95 5.73
CA ILE A 8 -3.98 13.79 6.10
C ILE A 8 -3.83 13.44 7.59
N ALA A 9 -4.68 14.00 8.46
CA ALA A 9 -4.71 13.60 9.86
C ALA A 9 -5.13 12.14 10.02
N GLU A 10 -6.27 11.73 9.44
CA GLU A 10 -6.75 10.34 9.54
C GLU A 10 -5.72 9.34 9.00
N PHE A 11 -5.20 9.56 7.79
CA PHE A 11 -4.23 8.63 7.19
C PHE A 11 -2.87 8.69 7.88
N GLY A 12 -2.51 9.83 8.47
CA GLY A 12 -1.28 9.99 9.24
C GLY A 12 -1.35 9.25 10.57
N ASP A 13 -2.44 9.43 11.31
CA ASP A 13 -2.67 8.84 12.63
C ASP A 13 -2.80 7.31 12.54
N ALA A 14 -3.45 6.81 11.47
CA ALA A 14 -3.55 5.38 11.19
C ALA A 14 -2.26 4.79 10.57
N GLY A 15 -1.21 5.58 10.35
CA GLY A 15 0.07 5.09 9.79
C GLY A 15 0.03 4.74 8.29
N LEU A 16 -1.08 5.01 7.58
CA LEU A 16 -1.23 4.75 6.15
C LEU A 16 -0.19 5.50 5.32
N LEU A 17 0.08 6.77 5.65
CA LEU A 17 1.07 7.56 4.91
C LEU A 17 2.48 6.96 5.03
N ALA A 18 2.84 6.45 6.21
CA ALA A 18 4.10 5.74 6.43
C ALA A 18 4.14 4.42 5.66
N GLY A 19 3.05 3.64 5.65
CA GLY A 19 2.92 2.41 4.87
C GLY A 19 3.08 2.65 3.36
N VAL A 20 2.39 3.65 2.81
CA VAL A 20 2.50 4.04 1.39
C VAL A 20 3.91 4.49 1.05
N ARG A 21 4.54 5.29 1.93
CA ARG A 21 5.93 5.74 1.77
C ARG A 21 6.91 4.57 1.72
N TRP A 22 6.83 3.66 2.70
CA TRP A 22 7.69 2.47 2.76
C TRP A 22 7.52 1.63 1.50
N ALA A 23 6.27 1.32 1.14
CA ALA A 23 5.98 0.48 -0.01
C ALA A 23 6.54 1.04 -1.31
N TYR A 24 6.45 2.36 -1.50
CA TYR A 24 6.96 3.03 -2.67
C TYR A 24 8.50 3.03 -2.73
N LEU A 25 9.17 3.33 -1.61
CA LEU A 25 10.63 3.37 -1.53
C LEU A 25 11.24 1.98 -1.71
N ALA A 26 10.71 0.97 -1.02
CA ALA A 26 11.14 -0.42 -1.14
C ALA A 26 10.97 -0.94 -2.58
N ALA A 27 9.81 -0.68 -3.20
CA ALA A 27 9.56 -1.06 -4.58
C ALA A 27 10.49 -0.36 -5.57
N THR A 28 10.78 0.93 -5.35
CA THR A 28 11.67 1.70 -6.22
C THR A 28 13.12 1.24 -6.12
N ALA A 29 13.61 1.02 -4.90
CA ALA A 29 14.95 0.47 -4.68
C ALA A 29 15.11 -0.87 -5.40
N ARG A 30 14.17 -1.79 -5.21
CA ARG A 30 14.21 -3.10 -5.85
C ARG A 30 14.10 -3.03 -7.38
N ALA A 31 13.29 -2.12 -7.91
CA ALA A 31 13.16 -1.92 -9.34
C ALA A 31 14.47 -1.40 -9.96
N LEU A 32 15.14 -0.46 -9.30
CA LEU A 32 16.42 0.09 -9.75
C LEU A 32 17.57 -0.93 -9.66
N GLU A 33 17.58 -1.80 -8.67
CA GLU A 33 18.55 -2.92 -8.57
C GLU A 33 18.41 -3.92 -9.72
N THR A 34 17.18 -4.15 -10.18
CA THR A 34 16.87 -5.12 -11.24
C THR A 34 17.03 -4.51 -12.63
N TYR A 35 16.88 -3.19 -12.75
CA TYR A 35 16.93 -2.48 -14.01
C TYR A 35 18.35 -2.38 -14.55
N SER A 36 18.50 -2.53 -15.86
CA SER A 36 19.78 -2.54 -16.56
C SER A 36 19.54 -2.22 -18.04
N GLU A 37 19.88 -1.01 -18.44
CA GLU A 37 19.78 -0.60 -19.85
C GLU A 37 20.72 -1.44 -20.74
N ALA A 38 21.86 -1.89 -20.20
CA ALA A 38 22.79 -2.77 -20.88
C ALA A 38 22.19 -4.15 -21.22
N ASP A 39 21.24 -4.62 -20.42
CA ASP A 39 20.49 -5.84 -20.67
C ASP A 39 19.27 -5.62 -21.59
N GLY A 40 19.12 -4.40 -22.13
CA GLY A 40 18.03 -4.02 -23.04
C GLY A 40 16.74 -3.60 -22.33
N HIS A 41 16.78 -3.36 -21.02
CA HIS A 41 15.61 -2.85 -20.29
C HIS A 41 15.31 -1.41 -20.70
N ASP A 42 14.05 -1.13 -21.01
CA ASP A 42 13.57 0.22 -21.34
C ASP A 42 12.80 0.87 -20.18
N ALA A 43 12.46 2.14 -20.33
CA ALA A 43 11.70 2.89 -19.33
C ALA A 43 10.30 2.30 -19.08
N ALA A 44 9.70 1.65 -20.09
CA ALA A 44 8.39 1.02 -19.96
C ALA A 44 8.46 -0.22 -19.06
N LEU A 45 9.51 -1.03 -19.20
CA LEU A 45 9.79 -2.17 -18.33
C LEU A 45 10.07 -1.71 -16.90
N LEU A 46 10.90 -0.68 -16.71
CA LEU A 46 11.15 -0.11 -15.37
C LEU A 46 9.86 0.38 -14.71
N GLY A 47 9.03 1.10 -15.46
CA GLY A 47 7.73 1.57 -14.99
C GLY A 47 6.80 0.42 -14.58
N SER A 48 6.75 -0.64 -15.39
CA SER A 48 5.91 -1.82 -15.14
C SER A 48 6.40 -2.64 -13.94
N LEU A 49 7.70 -2.84 -13.84
CA LEU A 49 8.34 -3.54 -12.72
C LEU A 49 8.07 -2.79 -11.40
N ARG A 50 8.34 -1.48 -11.38
CA ARG A 50 8.12 -0.65 -10.20
C ARG A 50 6.65 -0.60 -9.80
N TYR A 51 5.72 -0.48 -10.75
CA TYR A 51 4.29 -0.52 -10.45
C TYR A 51 3.87 -1.85 -9.83
N THR A 52 4.35 -2.96 -10.38
CA THR A 52 4.05 -4.31 -9.88
C THR A 52 4.59 -4.50 -8.46
N LEU A 53 5.85 -4.12 -8.22
CA LEU A 53 6.47 -4.16 -6.90
C LEU A 53 5.74 -3.23 -5.93
N PHE A 54 5.37 -2.02 -6.35
CA PHE A 54 4.69 -1.07 -5.45
C PHE A 54 3.34 -1.59 -4.99
N ARG A 55 2.55 -2.18 -5.88
CA ARG A 55 1.29 -2.86 -5.50
C ARG A 55 1.55 -3.99 -4.51
N ASP A 56 2.52 -4.86 -4.79
CA ASP A 56 2.86 -5.97 -3.89
C ASP A 56 3.30 -5.49 -2.50
N ARG A 57 4.12 -4.44 -2.43
CA ARG A 57 4.54 -3.85 -1.14
C ARG A 57 3.38 -3.19 -0.39
N LEU A 58 2.44 -2.57 -1.10
CA LEU A 58 1.22 -2.06 -0.45
C LEU A 58 0.38 -3.20 0.11
N ASP A 59 0.17 -4.28 -0.65
CA ASP A 59 -0.55 -5.45 -0.16
C ASP A 59 0.16 -6.08 1.05
N ARG A 60 1.50 -6.04 1.05
CA ARG A 60 2.33 -6.58 2.13
C ARG A 60 2.24 -5.76 3.42
N VAL A 61 2.47 -4.45 3.36
CA VAL A 61 2.43 -3.58 4.56
C VAL A 61 1.03 -3.45 5.15
N PHE A 62 -0.01 -3.65 4.33
CA PHE A 62 -1.41 -3.58 4.75
C PHE A 62 -2.04 -4.94 5.01
N ALA A 63 -1.25 -6.03 5.02
CA ALA A 63 -1.74 -7.40 5.23
C ALA A 63 -2.98 -7.74 4.36
N CYS A 64 -2.92 -7.39 3.08
CA CYS A 64 -3.98 -7.63 2.10
C CYS A 64 -3.64 -8.81 1.18
N GLU A 65 -4.66 -9.36 0.51
CA GLU A 65 -4.51 -10.40 -0.51
C GLU A 65 -3.72 -11.63 -0.02
N ARG A 66 -2.58 -11.94 -0.65
CA ARG A 66 -1.72 -13.07 -0.28
C ARG A 66 -1.07 -12.91 1.10
N TYR A 67 -1.03 -11.69 1.64
CA TYR A 67 -0.44 -11.36 2.94
C TYR A 67 -1.48 -11.20 4.04
N ALA A 68 -2.76 -11.50 3.76
CA ALA A 68 -3.79 -11.49 4.78
C ALA A 68 -3.54 -12.56 5.83
N VAL A 69 -3.47 -12.16 7.10
CA VAL A 69 -3.25 -13.05 8.26
C VAL A 69 -4.47 -13.95 8.42
N ARG A 70 -4.30 -15.27 8.24
CA ARG A 70 -5.45 -16.18 8.07
C ARG A 70 -5.95 -16.82 9.36
N SER A 71 -5.16 -16.95 10.42
CA SER A 71 -5.62 -17.25 11.80
C SER A 71 -4.44 -17.54 12.74
N GLY A 72 -4.35 -16.76 13.83
CA GLY A 72 -3.85 -17.14 15.17
C GLY A 72 -2.42 -17.70 15.34
N ASN A 73 -1.68 -17.94 14.27
CA ASN A 73 -0.31 -18.42 14.31
C ASN A 73 0.59 -17.42 13.58
N ASP A 74 0.81 -16.29 14.25
CA ASP A 74 1.47 -15.09 13.72
C ASP A 74 2.83 -15.42 13.07
N ASP A 75 3.57 -16.40 13.59
CA ASP A 75 4.91 -16.76 13.11
C ASP A 75 4.92 -17.46 11.73
N ALA A 76 3.88 -18.22 11.37
CA ALA A 76 3.87 -18.96 10.10
C ALA A 76 3.65 -18.05 8.88
N ASP A 77 3.03 -16.88 9.10
CA ASP A 77 2.77 -15.89 8.06
C ASP A 77 3.96 -14.93 7.88
N LEU A 78 4.92 -14.87 8.83
CA LEU A 78 6.11 -14.01 8.74
C LEU A 78 7.08 -14.44 7.63
N ASP A 79 7.27 -15.73 7.41
CA ASP A 79 8.11 -16.23 6.31
C ASP A 79 7.59 -15.74 4.96
N LEU A 80 6.27 -15.76 4.76
CA LEU A 80 5.62 -15.26 3.56
C LEU A 80 5.70 -13.72 3.44
N LEU A 81 5.57 -13.02 4.58
CA LEU A 81 5.64 -11.57 4.66
C LEU A 81 7.04 -11.05 4.30
N TYR A 82 8.09 -11.70 4.79
CA TYR A 82 9.47 -11.28 4.60
C TYR A 82 10.14 -11.88 3.36
N ASP A 83 9.48 -12.84 2.68
CA ASP A 83 9.98 -13.43 1.44
C ASP A 83 10.38 -12.35 0.42
N GLN A 84 11.64 -12.43 -0.02
CA GLN A 84 12.26 -11.54 -1.00
C GLN A 84 12.26 -10.04 -0.63
N LEU A 85 12.15 -9.70 0.66
CA LEU A 85 12.53 -8.39 1.16
C LEU A 85 14.04 -8.33 1.44
N SER A 86 14.61 -7.13 1.31
CA SER A 86 15.93 -6.86 1.87
C SER A 86 15.83 -6.75 3.40
N GLU A 87 16.94 -6.99 4.12
CA GLU A 87 16.99 -6.77 5.58
C GLU A 87 16.54 -5.35 5.94
N ARG A 88 16.97 -4.35 5.17
CA ARG A 88 16.54 -2.96 5.33
C ARG A 88 15.03 -2.80 5.20
N ASP A 89 14.41 -3.43 4.20
CA ASP A 89 12.97 -3.31 3.99
C ASP A 89 12.20 -3.99 5.13
N ILE A 90 12.69 -5.12 5.65
CA ILE A 90 12.12 -5.80 6.82
C ILE A 90 12.18 -4.89 8.04
N ASP A 91 13.37 -4.35 8.35
CA ASP A 91 13.61 -3.51 9.54
C ASP A 91 12.83 -2.18 9.51
N THR A 92 12.54 -1.66 8.32
CA THR A 92 11.87 -0.37 8.15
C THR A 92 10.38 -0.49 7.82
N MET A 93 9.85 -1.71 7.67
CA MET A 93 8.43 -1.93 7.38
C MET A 93 7.57 -1.49 8.57
N PRO A 94 6.63 -0.54 8.36
CA PRO A 94 5.69 -0.16 9.40
C PRO A 94 4.87 -1.35 9.87
N GLN A 95 4.67 -1.44 11.19
CA GLN A 95 3.79 -2.43 11.80
C GLN A 95 2.39 -1.82 11.90
N LEU A 96 1.45 -2.38 11.15
CA LEU A 96 0.06 -1.93 11.11
C LEU A 96 -0.87 -3.09 11.47
N ASP A 97 -1.97 -2.80 12.14
CA ASP A 97 -2.94 -3.83 12.51
C ASP A 97 -3.54 -4.48 11.25
N ALA A 98 -3.58 -5.81 11.24
CA ALA A 98 -4.23 -6.55 10.18
C ALA A 98 -5.72 -6.17 10.10
N GLY A 99 -6.20 -5.86 8.90
CA GLY A 99 -7.58 -5.41 8.67
C GLY A 99 -7.80 -3.90 8.85
N LEU A 100 -6.81 -3.13 9.29
CA LEU A 100 -6.86 -1.66 9.31
C LEU A 100 -7.15 -1.09 7.91
N VAL A 101 -6.53 -1.69 6.91
CA VAL A 101 -6.71 -1.37 5.50
C VAL A 101 -7.23 -2.62 4.80
N ARG A 102 -8.23 -2.44 3.94
CA ARG A 102 -8.79 -3.50 3.09
C ARG A 102 -8.47 -3.24 1.64
N ARG A 103 -8.34 -4.31 0.85
CA ARG A 103 -8.35 -4.21 -0.59
C ARG A 103 -9.72 -3.69 -1.07
N ALA A 104 -9.73 -2.70 -1.94
CA ALA A 104 -10.94 -2.04 -2.44
C ALA A 104 -10.76 -1.60 -3.89
N ASP A 105 -10.70 -2.56 -4.81
CA ASP A 105 -10.48 -2.27 -6.23
C ASP A 105 -11.70 -1.57 -6.85
N LEU A 106 -11.44 -0.59 -7.72
CA LEU A 106 -12.49 0.16 -8.43
C LEU A 106 -12.39 -0.12 -9.93
N ASN A 107 -13.40 -0.76 -10.51
CA ASN A 107 -13.45 -1.08 -11.94
C ASN A 107 -12.15 -1.77 -12.45
N GLY A 108 -11.62 -2.71 -11.66
CA GLY A 108 -10.36 -3.42 -11.95
C GLY A 108 -9.09 -2.60 -11.70
N SER A 109 -9.18 -1.33 -11.28
CA SER A 109 -8.03 -0.56 -10.82
C SER A 109 -7.72 -0.92 -9.37
N PRO A 110 -6.46 -1.29 -9.06
CA PRO A 110 -6.00 -1.50 -7.70
C PRO A 110 -6.33 -0.36 -6.74
N GLY A 111 -6.97 -0.70 -5.62
CA GLY A 111 -7.30 0.24 -4.55
C GLY A 111 -7.19 -0.35 -3.15
N TRP A 112 -6.94 0.54 -2.19
CA TRP A 112 -6.88 0.22 -0.77
C TRP A 112 -7.76 1.21 -0.02
N ALA A 113 -8.49 0.73 0.97
CA ALA A 113 -9.41 1.56 1.73
C ALA A 113 -9.21 1.40 3.23
N HIS A 114 -9.22 2.54 3.92
CA HIS A 114 -9.33 2.65 5.36
C HIS A 114 -10.62 3.41 5.65
N SER A 115 -11.47 2.85 6.51
CA SER A 115 -12.81 3.42 6.76
C SER A 115 -13.56 3.65 5.44
N GLU A 116 -14.18 4.81 5.24
CA GLU A 116 -14.94 5.18 4.02
C GLU A 116 -14.08 5.81 2.92
N ARG A 117 -12.75 5.77 3.06
CA ARG A 117 -11.81 6.44 2.15
C ARG A 117 -10.94 5.43 1.43
N ARG A 118 -10.94 5.49 0.10
CA ARG A 118 -10.15 4.66 -0.80
C ARG A 118 -9.05 5.49 -1.44
N PHE A 119 -7.90 4.89 -1.76
CA PHE A 119 -6.95 5.49 -2.69
C PHE A 119 -6.57 4.53 -3.82
N LEU A 120 -6.33 5.08 -5.01
CA LEU A 120 -5.82 4.38 -6.18
C LEU A 120 -4.42 4.88 -6.55
N LEU A 121 -3.70 4.14 -7.39
CA LEU A 121 -2.36 4.55 -7.88
C LEU A 121 -2.42 5.25 -9.24
N ALA A 122 -1.60 6.29 -9.42
CA ALA A 122 -1.32 6.86 -10.73
C ALA A 122 0.17 7.17 -10.93
N SER A 123 0.74 6.68 -12.04
CA SER A 123 2.06 7.10 -12.49
C SER A 123 1.97 8.28 -13.46
N CYS A 124 3.00 9.13 -13.47
CA CYS A 124 3.30 10.06 -14.55
C CYS A 124 4.81 10.30 -14.64
N ASP A 125 5.20 11.13 -15.60
CA ASP A 125 6.59 11.55 -15.77
C ASP A 125 7.03 12.42 -14.60
N PHE A 126 8.34 12.39 -14.31
CA PHE A 126 8.93 13.19 -13.24
C PHE A 126 8.73 14.69 -13.50
N GLY A 127 8.29 15.42 -12.47
CA GLY A 127 7.99 16.85 -12.55
C GLY A 127 6.62 17.20 -13.14
N GLU A 128 5.84 16.21 -13.59
CA GLU A 128 4.53 16.43 -14.22
C GLU A 128 3.34 16.20 -13.28
N LEU A 129 3.58 15.98 -11.97
CA LEU A 129 2.49 15.77 -11.00
C LEU A 129 1.48 16.91 -10.99
N ASP A 130 1.93 18.16 -11.03
CA ASP A 130 1.04 19.34 -11.02
C ASP A 130 0.16 19.47 -12.27
N ARG A 131 0.56 18.81 -13.36
CA ARG A 131 -0.07 18.89 -14.68
C ARG A 131 -0.63 17.54 -15.14
N LEU A 132 -0.80 16.60 -14.21
CA LEU A 132 -1.22 15.24 -14.52
C LEU A 132 -2.50 15.29 -15.39
N PRO A 133 -2.45 14.73 -16.63
CA PRO A 133 -3.54 14.90 -17.59
C PRO A 133 -4.64 13.86 -17.32
N TRP A 134 -5.55 14.14 -16.38
CA TRP A 134 -6.64 13.21 -16.02
C TRP A 134 -7.49 12.75 -17.21
N PRO A 135 -7.85 13.60 -18.20
CA PRO A 135 -8.58 13.17 -19.39
C PRO A 135 -7.87 12.09 -20.23
N ARG A 136 -6.55 11.93 -20.07
CA ARG A 136 -5.76 10.89 -20.76
C ARG A 136 -5.55 9.64 -19.91
N LYS A 137 -5.99 9.64 -18.64
CA LYS A 137 -5.94 8.45 -17.76
C LYS A 137 -7.15 7.55 -18.03
N SER A 138 -7.14 6.37 -17.40
CA SER A 138 -8.22 5.38 -17.55
C SER A 138 -9.60 5.96 -17.18
N PRO A 139 -10.70 5.41 -17.73
CA PRO A 139 -12.06 5.83 -17.37
C PRO A 139 -12.30 5.87 -15.86
N THR A 140 -11.80 4.87 -15.12
CA THR A 140 -11.82 4.85 -13.65
C THR A 140 -11.20 6.09 -13.02
N LYS A 141 -10.00 6.50 -13.47
CA LYS A 141 -9.31 7.68 -12.93
C LYS A 141 -9.99 8.98 -13.33
N GLN A 142 -10.61 9.01 -14.51
CA GLN A 142 -11.45 10.14 -14.92
C GLN A 142 -12.70 10.27 -14.03
N GLN A 143 -13.35 9.15 -13.68
CA GLN A 143 -14.47 9.13 -12.75
C GLN A 143 -14.05 9.64 -11.36
N VAL A 144 -12.91 9.18 -10.86
CA VAL A 144 -12.33 9.68 -9.59
C VAL A 144 -12.04 11.18 -9.66
N ALA A 145 -11.49 11.69 -10.78
CA ALA A 145 -11.24 13.11 -10.98
C ALA A 145 -12.50 13.97 -11.15
N ARG A 146 -13.68 13.36 -11.39
CA ARG A 146 -14.98 14.03 -11.48
C ARG A 146 -15.73 14.11 -10.15
N GLN A 147 -15.22 13.47 -9.09
CA GLN A 147 -15.85 13.53 -7.77
C GLN A 147 -16.05 14.97 -7.32
N ARG A 148 -17.25 15.29 -6.83
CA ARG A 148 -17.59 16.63 -6.33
C ARG A 148 -16.73 16.98 -5.12
N SER A 149 -16.12 18.16 -5.10
CA SER A 149 -15.36 18.63 -3.92
C SER A 149 -16.33 19.05 -2.79
N PRO A 150 -16.08 18.69 -1.53
CA PRO A 150 -16.93 19.08 -0.39
C PRO A 150 -16.73 20.53 0.09
N GLU A 151 -15.68 21.23 -0.36
CA GLU A 151 -15.53 22.67 -0.12
C GLU A 151 -16.57 23.48 -0.91
N PRO A 152 -17.11 24.58 -0.35
CA PRO A 152 -18.41 25.10 -0.76
C PRO A 152 -18.45 25.38 -2.25
N PRO A 153 -19.55 24.98 -2.93
CA PRO A 153 -19.71 25.24 -4.35
C PRO A 153 -19.52 26.73 -4.56
N GLN A 154 -18.60 27.10 -5.46
CA GLN A 154 -18.66 28.45 -5.99
C GLN A 154 -20.04 28.60 -6.63
N PRO A 155 -20.78 29.69 -6.33
CA PRO A 155 -22.09 29.90 -6.90
C PRO A 155 -21.98 29.75 -8.41
N SER A 156 -22.70 28.77 -8.95
CA SER A 156 -22.78 28.56 -10.38
C SER A 156 -23.49 29.77 -10.99
N LEU A 157 -23.04 30.24 -12.16
CA LEU A 157 -23.71 31.30 -12.92
C LEU A 157 -25.19 30.98 -13.27
N PHE A 158 -25.65 29.76 -12.96
CA PHE A 158 -26.99 29.25 -13.24
C PHE A 158 -27.83 28.98 -11.96
N GLU A 159 -27.39 29.40 -10.78
CA GLU A 159 -28.27 29.39 -9.59
C GLU A 159 -29.40 30.43 -9.78
N GLY A 160 -30.56 29.96 -10.26
CA GLY A 160 -31.77 30.79 -10.44
C GLY A 160 -32.61 30.50 -11.68
N LEU A 161 -32.21 29.55 -12.54
CA LEU A 161 -33.05 29.13 -13.67
C LEU A 161 -33.97 27.98 -13.23
N GLU A 162 -35.27 28.14 -13.46
CA GLU A 162 -36.28 27.15 -13.10
C GLU A 162 -36.05 25.83 -13.85
N ALA A 163 -36.31 24.71 -13.16
CA ALA A 163 -36.03 23.35 -13.63
C ALA A 163 -36.73 22.98 -14.95
N GLU A 164 -37.72 23.75 -15.39
CA GLU A 164 -38.52 23.48 -16.59
C GLU A 164 -37.76 23.72 -17.91
N GLU A 165 -36.63 24.46 -17.92
CA GLU A 165 -35.81 24.65 -19.13
C GLU A 165 -34.67 23.62 -19.31
N PHE A 166 -34.45 22.72 -18.33
CA PHE A 166 -33.30 21.79 -18.31
C PHE A 166 -33.67 20.30 -18.35
N GLY A 167 -34.90 19.94 -18.74
CA GLY A 167 -35.37 18.54 -18.77
C GLY A 167 -34.53 17.54 -19.58
N GLY A 168 -33.57 18.01 -20.40
CA GLY A 168 -32.58 17.16 -21.09
C GLY A 168 -31.19 17.07 -20.43
N LEU A 169 -30.87 17.93 -19.46
CA LEU A 169 -29.55 18.00 -18.81
C LEU A 169 -29.49 17.24 -17.48
N GLU A 170 -30.63 17.07 -16.80
CA GLU A 170 -30.73 16.23 -15.60
C GLU A 170 -30.42 14.75 -15.88
N MET A 171 -30.73 14.26 -17.08
CA MET A 171 -30.37 12.91 -17.52
C MET A 171 -28.86 12.72 -17.79
N LEU A 172 -28.10 13.80 -17.97
CA LEU A 172 -26.63 13.76 -18.08
C LEU A 172 -25.94 13.90 -16.71
N ALA A 173 -26.70 14.15 -15.64
CA ALA A 173 -26.16 14.46 -14.31
C ALA A 173 -26.11 13.25 -13.36
N THR A 174 -26.64 12.08 -13.77
CA THR A 174 -26.56 10.84 -12.99
C THR A 174 -25.30 10.05 -13.35
N GLU A 175 -24.14 10.70 -13.25
CA GLU A 175 -22.87 9.98 -13.24
C GLU A 175 -22.84 9.11 -11.97
N PRO A 176 -22.50 7.82 -12.04
CA PRO A 176 -22.52 6.94 -10.88
C PRO A 176 -21.58 7.48 -9.81
N GLU A 177 -22.17 7.85 -8.69
CA GLU A 177 -21.45 8.28 -7.49
C GLU A 177 -20.57 7.12 -7.03
N LEU A 178 -19.35 7.43 -6.62
CA LEU A 178 -18.45 6.41 -6.10
C LEU A 178 -19.00 5.89 -4.78
N ASP A 179 -18.87 4.59 -4.58
CA ASP A 179 -19.18 3.89 -3.33
C ASP A 179 -18.35 4.38 -2.15
N LEU A 180 -17.12 4.86 -2.42
CA LEU A 180 -16.18 5.38 -1.43
C LEU A 180 -15.56 6.69 -1.90
N GLU A 181 -15.30 7.59 -0.97
CA GLU A 181 -14.51 8.79 -1.24
C GLU A 181 -13.11 8.37 -1.69
N THR A 182 -12.75 8.68 -2.93
CA THR A 182 -11.58 8.09 -3.58
C THR A 182 -10.50 9.14 -3.87
N TYR A 183 -9.31 8.91 -3.34
CA TYR A 183 -8.11 9.71 -3.55
C TYR A 183 -7.16 9.04 -4.53
N VAL A 184 -6.10 9.76 -4.92
CA VAL A 184 -5.03 9.18 -5.73
C VAL A 184 -3.69 9.38 -5.04
N VAL A 185 -2.96 8.27 -4.89
CA VAL A 185 -1.53 8.27 -4.64
C VAL A 185 -0.84 8.33 -6.01
N ALA A 186 -0.29 9.50 -6.34
CA ALA A 186 0.44 9.70 -7.58
C ALA A 186 1.95 9.66 -7.34
N HIS A 187 2.68 9.09 -8.28
CA HIS A 187 4.11 8.84 -8.11
C HIS A 187 4.92 8.93 -9.41
N THR A 188 6.18 9.34 -9.29
CA THR A 188 7.09 9.54 -10.43
C THR A 188 8.49 9.03 -10.10
N LEU A 189 9.24 8.61 -11.12
CA LEU A 189 10.66 8.25 -10.98
C LEU A 189 11.39 8.81 -12.20
N ASP A 190 12.43 9.59 -11.97
CA ASP A 190 13.43 9.91 -12.99
C ASP A 190 14.50 8.80 -12.98
N PRO A 191 14.56 7.95 -14.03
CA PRO A 191 15.49 6.82 -14.07
C PRO A 191 16.96 7.25 -14.13
N LEU A 192 17.26 8.46 -14.60
CA LEU A 192 18.63 8.93 -14.74
C LEU A 192 19.19 9.47 -13.43
N SER A 193 18.40 10.27 -12.70
CA SER A 193 18.84 10.87 -11.43
C SER A 193 18.42 10.06 -10.20
N GLY A 194 17.55 9.06 -10.35
CA GLY A 194 16.95 8.32 -9.23
C GLY A 194 15.97 9.16 -8.40
N ARG A 195 15.63 10.38 -8.82
CA ARG A 195 14.71 11.25 -8.09
C ARG A 195 13.29 10.74 -8.21
N THR A 196 12.54 10.88 -7.13
CA THR A 196 11.16 10.41 -7.05
C THR A 196 10.24 11.46 -6.47
N GLU A 197 8.97 11.39 -6.83
CA GLU A 197 7.91 12.13 -6.16
C GLU A 197 6.80 11.16 -5.77
N LEU A 198 6.18 11.39 -4.61
CA LEU A 198 5.07 10.59 -4.11
C LEU A 198 4.09 11.50 -3.36
N VAL A 199 2.89 11.63 -3.90
CA VAL A 199 1.85 12.52 -3.36
C VAL A 199 0.54 11.78 -3.16
N LEU A 200 -0.22 12.17 -2.14
CA LEU A 200 -1.63 11.83 -1.99
C LEU A 200 -2.46 13.07 -2.31
N GLY A 201 -3.54 12.94 -3.07
CA GLY A 201 -4.38 14.10 -3.35
C GLY A 201 -5.78 13.79 -3.85
N ARG A 202 -6.61 14.82 -3.84
CA ARG A 202 -7.92 14.82 -4.50
C ARG A 202 -7.76 15.30 -5.95
N PRO A 203 -7.92 14.41 -6.94
CA PRO A 203 -7.75 14.79 -8.34
C PRO A 203 -8.89 15.69 -8.79
N ARG A 204 -8.60 16.56 -9.76
CA ARG A 204 -9.56 17.46 -10.40
C ARG A 204 -9.52 17.23 -11.90
N LEU A 205 -10.65 16.87 -12.50
CA LEU A 205 -10.74 16.72 -13.94
C LEU A 205 -10.40 18.06 -14.61
N ASN A 206 -9.35 18.06 -15.42
CA ASN A 206 -8.80 19.25 -16.05
C ASN A 206 -8.97 19.24 -17.57
N THR A 207 -10.19 18.98 -18.03
CA THR A 207 -10.56 19.11 -19.45
C THR A 207 -10.29 20.56 -19.90
N GLY A 208 -9.30 20.77 -20.77
CA GLY A 208 -8.88 22.11 -21.21
C GLY A 208 -7.64 22.68 -20.51
N GLY A 209 -6.91 21.90 -19.71
CA GLY A 209 -5.57 22.29 -19.21
C GLY A 209 -5.55 23.04 -17.88
N GLY A 210 -6.60 22.92 -17.06
CA GLY A 210 -6.64 23.45 -15.69
C GLY A 210 -5.78 22.68 -14.67
N GLN A 211 -5.90 23.07 -13.40
CA GLN A 211 -5.23 22.39 -12.28
C GLN A 211 -5.63 20.92 -12.20
N ALA A 212 -4.64 20.03 -12.04
CA ALA A 212 -4.87 18.60 -11.91
C ALA A 212 -5.38 18.18 -10.52
N TRP A 213 -5.31 19.05 -9.51
CA TRP A 213 -5.63 18.70 -8.13
C TRP A 213 -6.53 19.76 -7.51
N HIS A 214 -7.45 19.33 -6.66
CA HIS A 214 -8.08 20.22 -5.67
C HIS A 214 -7.07 20.52 -4.55
N TRP A 215 -6.36 19.49 -4.10
CA TRP A 215 -5.23 19.57 -3.20
C TRP A 215 -4.34 18.34 -3.38
N ARG A 216 -3.07 18.46 -3.01
CA ARG A 216 -2.12 17.35 -2.90
C ARG A 216 -1.19 17.55 -1.71
N HIS A 217 -0.77 16.44 -1.12
CA HIS A 217 0.15 16.37 0.01
C HIS A 217 1.35 15.51 -0.38
N ASP A 218 2.56 16.01 -0.12
CA ASP A 218 3.79 15.28 -0.38
C ASP A 218 4.08 14.29 0.76
N ILE A 219 4.07 13.01 0.42
CA ILE A 219 4.27 11.92 1.38
C ILE A 219 5.75 11.78 1.73
N LEU A 220 6.67 12.12 0.83
CA LEU A 220 8.12 11.97 1.07
C LEU A 220 8.66 12.98 2.07
N SER A 221 8.08 14.19 2.12
CA SER A 221 8.45 15.22 3.09
C SER A 221 7.80 15.06 4.47
N THR A 222 6.85 14.15 4.62
CA THR A 222 6.24 13.84 5.92
C THR A 222 7.20 12.95 6.72
N PRO A 223 7.70 13.38 7.90
CA PRO A 223 8.53 12.50 8.74
C PRO A 223 7.72 11.24 9.07
N PRO A 224 8.36 10.05 9.16
CA PRO A 224 7.64 8.87 9.61
C PRO A 224 7.08 9.18 11.00
N SER A 225 5.76 9.14 11.15
CA SER A 225 5.16 8.95 12.46
C SER A 225 5.81 7.71 13.06
N ASP A 226 6.10 7.68 14.36
CA ASP A 226 6.41 6.43 15.06
C ASP A 226 5.15 5.56 14.96
N GLY A 227 4.96 4.91 13.81
CA GLY A 227 3.82 4.09 13.47
C GLY A 227 3.77 3.00 14.51
N GLY A 228 2.79 3.13 15.41
CA GLY A 228 2.60 2.36 16.63
C GLY A 228 3.64 1.27 16.80
N ARG A 229 4.84 1.64 17.28
CA ARG A 229 5.70 0.63 17.88
C ARG A 229 4.83 0.05 18.95
N ARG A 230 4.38 -1.19 18.77
CA ARG A 230 3.79 -1.97 19.86
C ARG A 230 4.85 -1.87 20.94
N THR A 231 4.64 -0.96 21.90
CA THR A 231 5.30 -1.08 23.19
C THR A 231 4.72 -2.37 23.67
N ASP A 232 5.49 -3.42 23.45
CA ASP A 232 5.29 -4.68 24.09
C ASP A 232 5.44 -4.34 25.58
N ASP A 233 4.34 -3.89 26.18
CA ASP A 233 4.16 -3.66 27.61
C ASP A 233 4.11 -5.01 28.34
N THR A 234 4.68 -6.05 27.73
CA THR A 234 5.15 -7.23 28.43
C THR A 234 6.39 -6.79 29.22
N PRO A 235 6.31 -6.67 30.56
CA PRO A 235 7.48 -6.35 31.35
C PRO A 235 8.51 -7.45 31.06
N LEU A 236 9.70 -7.05 30.61
CA LEU A 236 10.88 -7.91 30.63
C LEU A 236 10.91 -8.58 32.01
N PRO A 237 10.96 -9.93 32.12
CA PRO A 237 11.04 -10.58 33.41
C PRO A 237 12.34 -10.13 34.09
N THR A 238 12.23 -9.18 35.00
CA THR A 238 13.30 -8.79 35.91
C THR A 238 13.45 -9.88 36.96
N GLY A 239 14.23 -10.91 36.62
CA GLY A 239 14.64 -11.92 37.56
C GLY A 239 15.52 -12.99 36.90
N PRO A 240 16.57 -13.48 37.58
CA PRO A 240 17.32 -14.62 37.06
C PRO A 240 16.38 -15.82 36.91
N ASN A 241 16.41 -16.46 35.74
CA ASN A 241 15.71 -17.71 35.47
C ASN A 241 16.20 -18.80 36.43
N THR A 242 15.48 -19.03 37.52
CA THR A 242 15.72 -20.15 38.46
C THR A 242 14.78 -21.32 38.17
N VAL A 243 14.67 -21.71 36.90
CA VAL A 243 14.02 -22.98 36.53
C VAL A 243 15.12 -24.03 36.39
N PRO A 244 15.08 -25.14 37.14
CA PRO A 244 16.03 -26.23 36.97
C PRO A 244 15.86 -26.88 35.59
N ASP A 245 16.97 -27.07 34.86
CA ASP A 245 16.97 -27.78 33.57
C ASP A 245 16.33 -29.17 33.69
N ALA A 246 15.43 -29.48 32.76
CA ALA A 246 14.75 -30.76 32.69
C ALA A 246 15.75 -31.90 32.36
N PRO A 247 15.67 -33.07 33.03
CA PRO A 247 16.61 -34.16 32.80
C PRO A 247 16.35 -34.85 31.45
N VAL A 248 17.22 -34.61 30.48
CA VAL A 248 17.22 -35.29 29.18
C VAL A 248 17.80 -36.70 29.33
N ARG A 249 17.01 -37.73 29.03
CA ARG A 249 17.49 -39.12 28.91
C ARG A 249 17.98 -39.39 27.49
N LEU A 250 19.30 -39.47 27.33
CA LEU A 250 19.93 -39.91 26.09
C LEU A 250 19.74 -41.43 25.90
N ARG A 251 19.26 -41.81 24.72
CA ARG A 251 19.09 -43.21 24.29
C ARG A 251 20.47 -43.83 24.06
N ARG A 252 20.80 -44.93 24.74
CA ARG A 252 22.04 -45.68 24.51
C ARG A 252 22.00 -46.38 23.14
N PRO A 253 23.12 -46.41 22.39
CA PRO A 253 23.22 -47.21 21.17
C PRO A 253 23.15 -48.70 21.48
N MET A 254 22.50 -49.44 20.58
CA MET A 254 22.30 -50.88 20.62
C MET A 254 23.63 -51.57 20.26
N GLU A 255 24.25 -52.26 21.22
CA GLU A 255 25.33 -53.21 20.97
C GLU A 255 24.79 -54.41 20.18
N GLU A 256 25.43 -54.68 19.04
CA GLU A 256 25.22 -55.85 18.20
C GLU A 256 25.48 -57.14 18.99
N ARG A 257 24.46 -58.01 19.09
CA ARG A 257 24.61 -59.36 19.62
C ARG A 257 25.34 -60.24 18.59
N PRO A 258 26.43 -60.93 18.96
CA PRO A 258 27.02 -61.97 18.13
C PRO A 258 26.08 -63.19 18.12
N GLY A 259 25.65 -63.59 16.93
CA GLY A 259 24.90 -64.82 16.73
C GLY A 259 25.75 -66.03 17.09
N ASN A 260 25.23 -66.90 17.97
CA ASN A 260 25.78 -68.24 18.14
C ASN A 260 24.66 -69.27 18.32
N ARG A 261 24.55 -70.11 17.28
CA ARG A 261 24.21 -71.55 17.25
C ARG A 261 23.08 -72.05 18.16
N ALA A 262 21.98 -72.43 17.51
CA ALA A 262 21.13 -73.52 17.94
C ALA A 262 21.64 -74.84 17.32
N SER A 263 21.82 -75.88 18.13
CA SER A 263 22.03 -77.26 17.70
C SER A 263 21.10 -78.17 18.51
N GLY A 264 20.46 -79.11 17.80
CA GLY A 264 19.77 -80.32 18.27
C GLY A 264 18.42 -80.10 18.97
N GLU A 265 17.38 -80.92 18.80
CA GLU A 265 17.28 -82.30 18.34
C GLU A 265 15.87 -82.58 17.76
N GLY A 266 15.76 -83.57 16.87
CA GLY A 266 14.52 -84.11 16.32
C GLY A 266 14.75 -84.84 15.01
#